data_AF-A0A1V5ZFW5-F1
#
_entry.id   AF-A0A1V5ZFW5-F1
#
_cell.length_a   1.000
_cell.length_b   1.000
_cell.length_c   1.000
_cell.angle_alpha   90.00
_cell.angle_beta   90.00
_cell.angle_gamma   90.00
#
_symmetry.space_group_name_H-M   'P 1'
#
loop_
_entity.id
_entity.type
_entity.pdbx_description
1 polymer ?
#
loop_
_entity_poly.entity_id
_entity_poly.type
_entity_poly.pdbx_seq_one_letter_code
_entity_poly.pdbx_strand_id
1 'polypeptide(L)'
;MKEVGKPSLASLHIRRIGVFCWEIHVTDTRYTPDVWDSLAAFLWWLILLAGLFPETFFYVLRELGHVTTQQAFTNTPWFISLSCAGFVGWFTFQRSREAGDKDDIAFGKGVQVLILGFAAFLPLQIEQTPVYLYIPIPFYRNLLLGIVGVKVLTWIYLVQLILRYYLFSGIEVFRKMTLVFPSALLRDKMPNRDMSASTGEIRPPYGEEE
;
A
#
# COMPACT_ATOMS: atom_id res chain seq x y z
N MET A 1 -34.82 -20.28 -47.85
CA MET A 1 -35.30 -21.28 -46.88
C MET A 1 -34.12 -21.58 -45.95
N LYS A 2 -34.07 -21.03 -44.72
CA LYS A 2 -34.62 -21.58 -43.45
C LYS A 2 -34.14 -23.04 -43.26
N GLU A 3 -33.36 -23.40 -42.24
CA GLU A 3 -33.55 -23.25 -40.78
C GLU A 3 -32.17 -23.15 -40.08
N VAL A 4 -31.86 -22.37 -39.03
CA VAL A 4 -32.45 -22.11 -37.69
C VAL A 4 -32.75 -23.39 -36.89
N GLY A 5 -31.75 -23.88 -36.16
CA GLY A 5 -31.91 -24.96 -35.17
C GLY A 5 -31.11 -24.70 -33.90
N LYS A 6 -31.77 -24.04 -32.93
CA LYS A 6 -31.38 -23.98 -31.51
C LYS A 6 -31.15 -25.39 -30.94
N PRO A 7 -30.23 -25.55 -29.97
CA PRO A 7 -30.49 -26.44 -28.86
C PRO A 7 -30.94 -25.63 -27.63
N SER A 8 -32.20 -25.90 -27.29
CA SER A 8 -32.91 -25.47 -26.11
C SER A 8 -32.24 -25.93 -24.81
N LEU A 9 -32.06 -24.98 -23.90
CA LEU A 9 -32.24 -25.08 -22.45
C LEU A 9 -32.71 -26.46 -21.93
N ALA A 10 -31.78 -27.22 -21.36
CA ALA A 10 -32.09 -28.18 -20.31
C ALA A 10 -31.84 -27.48 -18.96
N SER A 11 -32.93 -27.00 -18.38
CA SER A 11 -32.99 -26.51 -17.01
C SER A 11 -32.73 -27.67 -16.05
N LEU A 12 -31.52 -27.76 -15.49
CA LEU A 12 -31.28 -28.57 -14.30
C LEU A 12 -31.30 -27.65 -13.08
N HIS A 13 -32.48 -27.53 -12.50
CA HIS A 13 -32.72 -26.75 -11.29
C HIS A 13 -32.22 -27.54 -10.08
N ILE A 14 -30.92 -27.45 -9.79
CA ILE A 14 -30.37 -27.85 -8.48
C ILE A 14 -30.22 -26.59 -7.65
N ARG A 15 -31.20 -26.36 -6.78
CA ARG A 15 -31.15 -25.37 -5.70
C ARG A 15 -30.10 -25.80 -4.66
N ARG A 16 -29.43 -24.78 -4.10
CA ARG A 16 -28.53 -24.78 -2.92
C ARG A 16 -27.14 -25.37 -3.15
N ILE A 17 -26.16 -24.49 -3.35
CA ILE A 17 -25.25 -23.95 -2.32
C ILE A 17 -24.61 -22.71 -2.96
N GLY A 18 -24.62 -21.59 -2.24
CA GLY A 18 -24.09 -20.31 -2.72
C GLY A 18 -22.58 -20.36 -2.92
N VAL A 19 -22.14 -20.87 -4.06
CA VAL A 19 -20.82 -20.60 -4.60
C VAL A 19 -21.04 -19.50 -5.62
N PHE A 20 -20.71 -18.28 -5.20
CA PHE A 20 -20.60 -17.11 -6.05
C PHE A 20 -19.55 -17.46 -7.13
N CYS A 21 -20.03 -17.95 -8.27
CA CYS A 21 -19.22 -18.23 -9.44
C CYS A 21 -18.76 -16.89 -10.00
N TRP A 22 -17.71 -16.33 -9.38
CA TRP A 22 -16.98 -15.20 -9.92
C TRP A 22 -16.45 -15.68 -11.27
N GLU A 23 -16.97 -15.10 -12.33
CA GLU A 23 -16.40 -15.23 -13.67
C GLU A 23 -15.03 -14.56 -13.61
N ILE A 24 -14.02 -15.33 -13.20
CA ILE A 24 -12.64 -14.93 -13.32
C ILE A 24 -12.39 -14.99 -14.82
N HIS A 25 -12.52 -13.84 -15.47
CA HIS A 25 -11.86 -13.61 -16.74
C HIS A 25 -10.36 -13.72 -16.44
N VAL A 26 -9.84 -14.95 -16.40
CA VAL A 26 -8.41 -15.21 -16.48
C VAL A 26 -8.07 -14.84 -17.91
N THR A 27 -7.74 -13.58 -18.13
CA THR A 27 -6.90 -13.22 -19.27
C THR A 27 -5.59 -13.95 -19.04
N ASP A 28 -5.45 -15.10 -19.70
CA ASP A 28 -4.23 -15.87 -19.82
C ASP A 28 -3.25 -15.08 -20.70
N THR A 29 -2.79 -13.95 -20.17
CA THR A 29 -1.56 -13.30 -20.63
C THR A 29 -0.45 -13.96 -19.83
N ARG A 30 0.25 -14.92 -20.43
CA ARG A 30 1.53 -15.40 -19.91
C ARG A 30 2.38 -14.17 -19.65
N TYR A 31 2.58 -13.84 -18.37
CA TYR A 31 3.47 -12.76 -17.97
C TYR A 31 4.89 -13.19 -18.34
N THR A 32 5.39 -12.72 -19.47
CA THR A 32 6.79 -12.85 -19.84
C THR A 32 7.53 -11.75 -19.09
N PRO A 33 8.41 -12.09 -18.13
CA PRO A 33 9.15 -11.07 -17.40
C PRO A 33 9.99 -10.26 -18.38
N ASP A 34 9.67 -8.98 -18.53
CA ASP A 34 10.44 -8.09 -19.37
C ASP A 34 11.76 -7.73 -18.70
N VAL A 35 12.77 -7.36 -19.50
CA VAL A 35 14.06 -6.87 -18.99
C VAL A 35 13.87 -5.68 -18.05
N TRP A 36 12.86 -4.85 -18.33
CA TRP A 36 12.47 -3.71 -17.51
C TRP A 36 11.93 -4.09 -16.14
N ASP A 37 11.20 -5.20 -16.03
CA ASP A 37 10.70 -5.69 -14.74
C ASP A 37 11.84 -6.22 -13.87
N SER A 38 12.82 -6.88 -14.49
CA SER A 38 14.03 -7.33 -13.81
C SER A 38 14.87 -6.15 -13.31
N LEU A 39 15.03 -5.10 -14.14
CA LEU A 39 15.73 -3.88 -13.75
C LEU A 39 15.00 -3.13 -12.62
N ALA A 40 13.68 -3.06 -12.70
CA ALA A 40 12.87 -2.44 -11.67
C ALA A 40 12.94 -3.22 -10.35
N ALA A 41 12.86 -4.55 -10.40
CA ALA A 41 13.03 -5.41 -9.23
C ALA A 41 14.42 -5.23 -8.59
N PHE A 42 15.48 -5.09 -9.40
CA PHE A 42 16.82 -4.78 -8.90
C PHE A 42 16.87 -3.41 -8.21
N LEU A 43 16.25 -2.38 -8.79
CA LEU A 43 16.19 -1.05 -8.17
C LEU A 43 15.40 -1.07 -6.85
N TRP A 44 14.32 -1.86 -6.78
CA TRP A 44 13.57 -2.07 -5.55
C TRP A 44 14.41 -2.74 -4.46
N TRP A 45 15.25 -3.71 -4.82
CA TRP A 45 16.20 -4.29 -3.87
C TRP A 45 17.16 -3.25 -3.31
N LEU A 46 17.67 -2.33 -4.13
CA LEU A 46 18.52 -1.23 -3.66
C LEU A 46 17.78 -0.31 -2.69
N ILE A 47 16.53 0.07 -3.00
CA ILE A 47 15.71 0.93 -2.13
C ILE A 47 15.41 0.21 -0.79
N LEU A 48 15.04 -1.07 -0.85
CA LEU A 48 14.72 -1.86 0.36
C LEU A 48 15.96 -2.10 1.22
N LEU A 49 17.14 -2.28 0.64
CA LEU A 49 18.41 -2.38 1.36
C LEU A 49 18.84 -1.05 1.95
N ALA A 50 18.73 0.04 1.18
CA ALA A 50 19.00 1.40 1.68
C ALA A 50 18.07 1.76 2.85
N GLY A 51 16.81 1.34 2.81
CA GLY A 51 15.88 1.48 3.93
C GLY A 51 16.16 0.55 5.11
N LEU A 52 16.74 -0.64 4.89
CA LEU A 52 17.11 -1.56 5.96
C LEU A 52 18.26 -1.00 6.81
N PHE A 53 19.29 -0.46 6.14
CA PHE A 53 20.50 0.11 6.74
C PHE A 53 20.70 1.58 6.31
N PRO A 54 19.83 2.51 6.77
CA PRO A 54 19.89 3.91 6.34
C PRO A 54 21.17 4.61 6.78
N GLU A 55 21.78 4.20 7.89
CA GLU A 55 23.02 4.76 8.43
C GLU A 55 24.21 4.38 7.55
N THR A 56 24.40 3.10 7.27
CA THR A 56 25.45 2.61 6.37
C THR A 56 25.34 3.25 5.00
N PHE A 57 24.12 3.31 4.45
CA PHE A 57 23.88 3.94 3.15
C PHE A 57 24.17 5.45 3.17
N PHE A 58 23.81 6.13 4.26
CA PHE A 58 24.16 7.53 4.47
C PHE A 58 25.68 7.75 4.50
N TYR A 59 26.44 6.94 5.23
CA TYR A 59 27.89 7.05 5.28
C TYR A 59 28.55 6.80 3.92
N VAL A 60 28.09 5.80 3.17
CA VAL A 60 28.60 5.52 1.81
C VAL A 60 28.32 6.67 0.87
N LEU A 61 27.08 7.18 0.85
CA LEU A 61 26.73 8.34 0.01
C LEU A 61 27.53 9.59 0.39
N ARG A 62 27.80 9.77 1.67
CA ARG A 62 28.60 10.87 2.18
C ARG A 62 30.06 10.77 1.73
N GLU A 63 30.65 9.58 1.84
CA GLU A 63 32.02 9.30 1.39
C GLU A 63 32.17 9.60 -0.10
N LEU A 64 31.23 9.10 -0.92
CA LEU A 64 31.22 9.31 -2.37
C LEU A 64 30.98 10.78 -2.77
N GLY A 65 30.15 11.49 -2.00
CA GLY A 65 29.79 12.88 -2.28
C GLY A 65 30.80 13.91 -1.79
N HIS A 66 31.84 13.51 -1.04
CA HIS A 66 32.81 14.41 -0.38
C HIS A 66 32.14 15.61 0.33
N VAL A 67 30.96 15.40 0.93
CA VAL A 67 30.13 16.50 1.45
C VAL A 67 30.58 16.90 2.86
N THR A 68 30.78 18.21 3.07
CA THR A 68 31.17 18.79 4.36
C THR A 68 30.07 18.61 5.43
N THR A 69 30.47 18.55 6.69
CA THR A 69 29.56 18.34 7.85
C THR A 69 28.80 19.63 8.18
N GLN A 70 27.78 19.96 7.40
CA GLN A 70 26.77 20.94 7.82
C GLN A 70 25.67 20.23 8.63
N GLN A 71 25.29 20.80 9.78
CA GLN A 71 24.11 20.34 10.52
C GLN A 71 22.84 20.75 9.76
N ALA A 72 22.47 19.92 8.77
CA ALA A 72 21.22 20.05 8.02
C ALA A 72 20.40 18.77 8.20
N PHE A 73 19.08 18.88 8.16
CA PHE A 73 18.19 17.73 8.25
C PHE A 73 18.45 16.68 7.16
N THR A 74 18.81 17.14 5.96
CA THR A 74 19.25 16.32 4.83
C THR A 74 20.55 15.55 5.11
N ASN A 75 21.30 15.96 6.12
CA ASN A 75 22.55 15.35 6.56
C ASN A 75 22.34 14.37 7.73
N THR A 76 21.20 13.69 7.76
CA THR A 76 20.88 12.69 8.78
C THR A 76 20.31 11.41 8.15
N PRO A 77 20.56 10.22 8.72
CA PRO A 77 19.97 8.95 8.27
C PRO A 77 18.43 8.94 8.26
N TRP A 78 17.81 9.81 9.06
CA TRP A 78 16.36 10.01 9.10
C TRP A 78 15.80 10.50 7.77
N PHE A 79 16.56 11.30 7.02
CA PHE A 79 16.14 11.79 5.70
C PHE A 79 15.97 10.65 4.71
N ILE A 80 16.92 9.69 4.68
CA ILE A 80 16.85 8.51 3.81
C ILE A 80 15.64 7.66 4.20
N SER A 81 15.45 7.45 5.50
CA SER A 81 14.35 6.66 6.05
C SER A 81 12.98 7.25 5.66
N LEU A 82 12.81 8.57 5.83
CA LEU A 82 11.59 9.29 5.45
C LEU A 82 11.37 9.28 3.93
N SER A 83 12.42 9.49 3.14
CA SER A 83 12.34 9.49 1.68
C SER A 83 11.93 8.11 1.16
N CYS A 84 12.52 7.03 1.68
CA CYS A 84 12.16 5.67 1.30
C CYS A 84 10.73 5.33 1.73
N ALA A 85 10.34 5.67 2.97
CA ALA A 85 8.99 5.43 3.47
C ALA A 85 7.92 6.20 2.65
N GLY A 86 8.20 7.48 2.36
CA GLY A 86 7.35 8.30 1.52
C GLY A 86 7.23 7.76 0.10
N PHE A 87 8.34 7.32 -0.49
CA PHE A 87 8.36 6.73 -1.83
C PHE A 87 7.52 5.46 -1.91
N VAL A 88 7.67 4.53 -0.95
CA VAL A 88 6.88 3.28 -0.93
C VAL A 88 5.39 3.58 -0.71
N GLY A 89 5.06 4.53 0.18
CA GLY A 89 3.68 4.96 0.40
C GLY A 89 3.05 5.59 -0.84
N TRP A 90 3.77 6.50 -1.51
CA TRP A 90 3.35 7.11 -2.77
C TRP A 90 3.19 6.08 -3.89
N PHE A 91 4.14 5.15 -4.02
CA PHE A 91 4.06 4.08 -5.01
C PHE A 91 2.81 3.22 -4.80
N THR A 92 2.53 2.84 -3.56
CA THR A 92 1.31 2.09 -3.19
C THR A 92 0.05 2.88 -3.54
N PHE A 93 0.03 4.19 -3.25
CA PHE A 93 -1.08 5.06 -3.61
C PHE A 93 -1.34 5.05 -5.12
N GLN A 94 -0.31 5.31 -5.93
CA GLN A 94 -0.43 5.33 -7.40
C GLN A 94 -0.90 3.98 -7.95
N ARG A 95 -0.33 2.87 -7.47
CA ARG A 95 -0.74 1.52 -7.91
C ARG A 95 -2.14 1.13 -7.48
N SER A 96 -2.61 1.63 -6.33
CA SER A 96 -3.99 1.42 -5.90
C SER A 96 -4.98 2.19 -6.78
N ARG A 97 -4.61 3.40 -7.25
CA ARG A 97 -5.43 4.16 -8.22
C ARG A 97 -5.49 3.48 -9.58
N GLU A 98 -4.35 2.99 -10.08
CA GLU A 98 -4.28 2.20 -11.31
C GLU A 98 -5.10 0.89 -11.21
N ALA A 99 -5.25 0.34 -9.99
CA ALA A 99 -6.10 -0.82 -9.72
C ALA A 99 -7.61 -0.54 -9.79
N GLY A 100 -8.01 0.74 -9.93
CA GLY A 100 -9.41 1.15 -9.94
C GLY A 100 -10.03 1.33 -8.55
N ASP A 101 -9.23 1.39 -7.48
CA ASP A 101 -9.74 1.73 -6.14
C ASP A 101 -10.19 3.21 -6.09
N LYS A 102 -11.21 3.50 -5.27
CA LYS A 102 -11.62 4.89 -5.00
C LYS A 102 -10.46 5.67 -4.41
N ASP A 103 -10.31 6.94 -4.79
CA ASP A 103 -9.18 7.78 -4.38
C ASP A 103 -9.00 7.84 -2.85
N ASP A 104 -10.10 7.89 -2.08
CA ASP A 104 -10.07 7.86 -0.61
C ASP A 104 -9.49 6.54 -0.04
N ILE A 105 -9.83 5.41 -0.66
CA ILE A 105 -9.35 4.08 -0.27
C ILE A 105 -7.88 3.92 -0.66
N ALA A 106 -7.52 4.34 -1.87
CA ALA A 106 -6.14 4.34 -2.33
C ALA A 106 -5.25 5.19 -1.41
N PHE A 107 -5.73 6.37 -0.98
CA PHE A 107 -5.03 7.23 -0.03
C PHE A 107 -4.82 6.54 1.32
N GLY A 108 -5.86 5.89 1.86
CA GLY A 108 -5.76 5.11 3.09
C GLY A 108 -4.71 4.00 3.02
N LYS A 109 -4.66 3.25 1.90
CA LYS A 109 -3.62 2.22 1.65
C LYS A 109 -2.23 2.84 1.58
N GLY A 110 -2.08 3.95 0.86
CA GLY A 110 -0.80 4.68 0.74
C GLY A 110 -0.26 5.14 2.10
N VAL A 111 -1.11 5.76 2.93
CA VAL A 111 -0.73 6.20 4.28
C VAL A 111 -0.39 5.01 5.18
N GLN A 112 -1.15 3.92 5.11
CA GLN A 112 -0.85 2.70 5.86
C GLN A 112 0.53 2.15 5.51
N VAL A 113 0.84 2.06 4.22
CA VAL A 113 2.16 1.60 3.76
C VAL A 113 3.26 2.60 4.09
N LEU A 114 2.97 3.90 4.10
CA LEU A 114 3.93 4.92 4.55
C LEU A 114 4.31 4.72 6.02
N ILE A 115 3.33 4.51 6.90
CA ILE A 115 3.59 4.26 8.32
C ILE A 115 4.36 2.95 8.50
N LEU A 116 4.00 1.91 7.75
CA LEU A 116 4.68 0.62 7.78
C LEU A 116 6.12 0.73 7.25
N GLY A 117 6.33 1.48 6.17
CA GLY A 117 7.62 1.85 5.60
C GLY A 117 8.47 2.62 6.58
N PHE A 118 7.89 3.59 7.30
CA PHE A 118 8.60 4.33 8.33
C PHE A 118 9.07 3.43 9.47
N ALA A 119 8.21 2.50 9.91
CA ALA A 119 8.59 1.50 10.92
C ALA A 119 9.67 0.52 10.41
N ALA A 120 9.61 0.11 9.14
CA ALA A 120 10.60 -0.76 8.51
C ALA A 120 11.96 -0.08 8.30
N PHE A 121 11.94 1.22 8.00
CA PHE A 121 13.14 1.98 7.66
C PHE A 121 13.68 2.81 8.83
N LEU A 122 13.19 2.59 10.05
CA LEU A 122 13.65 3.32 11.22
C LEU A 122 15.18 3.20 11.37
N PRO A 123 15.94 4.31 11.53
CA PRO A 123 17.40 4.25 11.66
C PRO A 123 17.78 3.67 13.03
N LEU A 124 17.85 2.35 13.06
CA LEU A 124 18.26 1.56 14.21
C LEU A 124 19.49 0.75 13.81
N GLN A 125 20.50 0.78 14.67
CA GLN A 125 21.78 0.12 14.47
C GLN A 125 21.62 -1.38 14.75
N ILE A 126 21.06 -2.12 13.79
CA ILE A 126 20.90 -3.59 13.88
C ILE A 126 22.27 -4.26 14.09
N GLU A 127 23.35 -3.68 13.57
CA GLU A 127 24.72 -4.15 13.78
C GLU A 127 25.13 -4.15 15.26
N GLN A 128 24.52 -3.31 16.09
CA GLN A 128 24.77 -3.24 17.54
C GLN A 128 23.82 -4.13 18.37
N THR A 129 22.99 -4.96 17.74
CA THR A 129 22.19 -5.98 18.43
C THR A 129 22.97 -6.81 19.47
N PRO A 130 24.20 -7.28 19.22
CA PRO A 130 24.99 -7.97 20.25
C PRO A 130 25.26 -7.10 21.48
N VAL A 131 25.45 -5.78 21.32
CA VAL A 131 25.63 -4.84 22.44
C VAL A 131 24.35 -4.70 23.25
N TYR A 132 23.18 -4.73 22.59
CA TYR A 132 21.89 -4.66 23.27
C TYR A 132 21.60 -5.86 24.17
N LEU A 133 22.19 -7.03 23.88
CA LEU A 133 22.06 -8.23 24.71
C LEU A 133 22.82 -8.14 26.04
N TYR A 134 23.87 -7.30 26.11
CA TYR A 134 24.67 -7.07 27.32
C TYR A 134 24.03 -6.06 28.28
N ILE A 135 22.92 -5.41 27.91
CA ILE A 135 22.23 -4.46 28.79
C ILE A 135 21.68 -5.22 30.01
N PRO A 136 22.11 -4.87 31.25
CA PRO A 136 21.78 -5.63 32.45
C PRO A 136 20.31 -5.48 32.88
N ILE A 137 19.60 -4.49 32.33
CA ILE A 137 18.20 -4.21 32.66
C ILE A 137 17.28 -4.95 31.66
N PRO A 138 16.51 -5.96 32.10
CA PRO A 138 15.75 -6.85 31.21
C PRO A 138 14.64 -6.14 30.43
N PHE A 139 14.04 -5.09 31.01
CA PHE A 139 13.00 -4.29 30.35
C PHE A 139 13.53 -3.62 29.07
N TYR A 140 14.65 -2.90 29.15
CA TYR A 140 15.23 -2.20 28.00
C TYR A 140 15.73 -3.18 26.93
N ARG A 141 16.29 -4.32 27.35
CA ARG A 141 16.71 -5.38 26.42
C ARG A 141 15.53 -5.91 25.61
N ASN A 142 14.45 -6.30 26.27
CA ASN A 142 13.27 -6.85 25.60
C ASN A 142 12.57 -5.80 24.73
N LEU A 143 12.56 -4.54 25.15
CA LEU A 143 12.00 -3.43 24.37
C LEU A 143 12.80 -3.18 23.08
N LEU A 144 14.13 -3.12 23.16
CA LEU A 144 15.00 -2.95 21.99
C LEU A 144 14.89 -4.13 21.02
N LEU A 145 14.92 -5.37 21.54
CA LEU A 145 14.72 -6.57 20.72
C LEU A 145 13.33 -6.60 20.08
N GLY A 146 12.29 -6.16 20.80
CA GLY A 146 10.94 -6.02 20.26
C GLY A 146 10.88 -5.03 19.10
N ILE A 147 11.52 -3.87 19.24
CA ILE A 147 11.57 -2.85 18.18
C ILE A 147 12.33 -3.38 16.95
N VAL A 148 13.48 -4.02 17.14
CA VAL A 148 14.25 -4.65 16.04
C VAL A 148 13.41 -5.74 15.37
N GLY A 149 12.71 -6.57 16.15
CA GLY A 149 11.82 -7.61 15.64
C GLY A 149 10.69 -7.02 14.78
N VAL A 150 10.01 -5.97 15.27
CA VAL A 150 8.97 -5.28 14.50
C VAL A 150 9.54 -4.70 13.22
N LYS A 151 10.71 -4.04 13.26
CA LYS A 151 11.38 -3.50 12.07
C LYS A 151 11.66 -4.57 11.01
N VAL A 152 12.17 -5.73 11.42
CA VAL A 152 12.44 -6.84 10.50
C VAL A 152 11.14 -7.41 9.95
N LEU A 153 10.10 -7.58 10.76
CA LEU A 153 8.80 -8.06 10.32
C LEU A 153 8.14 -7.12 9.30
N THR A 154 8.15 -5.81 9.56
CA THR A 154 7.61 -4.82 8.62
C THR A 154 8.43 -4.75 7.35
N TRP A 155 9.76 -4.87 7.43
CA TRP A 155 10.62 -4.94 6.26
C TRP A 155 10.33 -6.20 5.40
N ILE A 156 10.24 -7.38 6.02
CA ILE A 156 9.88 -8.62 5.32
C ILE A 156 8.51 -8.48 4.65
N TYR A 157 7.55 -7.84 5.31
CA TYR A 157 6.23 -7.57 4.72
C TYR A 157 6.35 -6.71 3.45
N LEU A 158 7.16 -5.66 3.45
CA LEU A 158 7.38 -4.81 2.26
C LEU A 158 8.06 -5.57 1.14
N VAL A 159 9.09 -6.39 1.46
CA VAL A 159 9.73 -7.27 0.48
C VAL A 159 8.72 -8.21 -0.14
N GLN A 160 7.88 -8.85 0.68
CA GLN A 160 6.82 -9.75 0.21
C GLN A 160 5.80 -9.02 -0.69
N LEU A 161 5.44 -7.78 -0.36
CA LEU A 161 4.52 -6.97 -1.14
C LEU A 161 5.10 -6.65 -2.53
N ILE A 162 6.36 -6.20 -2.60
CA ILE A 162 7.03 -5.89 -3.87
C ILE A 162 7.30 -7.17 -4.68
N LEU A 163 7.73 -8.26 -4.02
CA LEU A 163 7.97 -9.54 -4.68
C LEU A 163 6.69 -10.09 -5.31
N ARG A 164 5.55 -10.03 -4.60
CA ARG A 164 4.25 -10.45 -5.13
C ARG A 164 3.78 -9.59 -6.30
N TYR A 165 4.08 -8.29 -6.25
CA TYR A 165 3.79 -7.37 -7.34
C TYR A 165 4.51 -7.79 -8.64
N TYR A 166 5.82 -8.07 -8.58
CA TYR A 166 6.60 -8.45 -9.77
C TYR A 166 6.45 -9.93 -10.18
N LEU A 167 6.19 -10.87 -9.27
CA LEU A 167 6.19 -12.31 -9.59
C LEU A 167 4.81 -12.94 -9.82
N PHE A 168 3.73 -12.42 -9.24
CA PHE A 168 2.48 -13.19 -9.15
C PHE A 168 1.22 -12.50 -9.69
N SER A 169 0.95 -11.26 -9.27
CA SER A 169 -0.40 -10.69 -9.44
C SER A 169 -0.43 -9.22 -9.82
N GLY A 170 0.73 -8.59 -10.08
CA GLY A 170 0.79 -7.20 -10.50
C GLY A 170 -0.07 -6.29 -9.63
N ILE A 171 -0.90 -5.48 -10.28
CA ILE A 171 -1.79 -4.49 -9.67
C ILE A 171 -2.83 -5.12 -8.71
N GLU A 172 -3.16 -6.39 -8.87
CA GLU A 172 -4.20 -7.06 -8.09
C GLU A 172 -3.80 -7.33 -6.63
N VAL A 173 -2.49 -7.31 -6.34
CA VAL A 173 -1.94 -7.35 -4.97
C VAL A 173 -2.42 -6.15 -4.16
N PHE A 174 -2.44 -4.96 -4.78
CA PHE A 174 -2.88 -3.72 -4.12
C PHE A 174 -4.39 -3.71 -3.91
N ARG A 175 -5.17 -4.27 -4.83
CA ARG A 175 -6.62 -4.42 -4.66
C ARG A 175 -6.98 -5.31 -3.46
N LYS A 176 -6.26 -6.43 -3.29
CA LYS A 176 -6.49 -7.41 -2.20
C LYS A 176 -5.92 -6.98 -0.85
N MET A 177 -5.25 -5.83 -0.76
CA MET A 177 -4.66 -5.35 0.49
C MET A 177 -5.74 -4.95 1.49
N THR A 178 -5.75 -5.60 2.66
CA THR A 178 -6.69 -5.30 3.75
C THR A 178 -6.35 -3.94 4.37
N LEU A 179 -7.33 -3.03 4.36
CA LEU A 179 -7.27 -1.76 5.06
C LEU A 179 -7.37 -2.00 6.57
N VAL A 180 -6.38 -1.52 7.32
CA VAL A 180 -6.44 -1.52 8.79
C VAL A 180 -7.13 -0.25 9.30
N PHE A 181 -7.19 0.81 8.50
CA PHE A 181 -7.84 2.08 8.87
C PHE A 181 -9.36 2.06 8.55
N PRO A 182 -10.24 2.17 9.57
CA PRO A 182 -11.69 2.16 9.39
C PRO A 182 -12.22 3.38 8.63
N SER A 183 -11.48 4.50 8.64
CA SER A 183 -11.92 5.78 8.07
C SER A 183 -12.17 5.72 6.55
N ALA A 184 -11.47 4.84 5.82
CA ALA A 184 -11.70 4.63 4.39
C ALA A 184 -12.90 3.69 4.11
N LEU A 185 -13.18 2.75 5.03
CA LEU A 185 -14.33 1.84 4.96
C LEU A 185 -15.66 2.54 5.30
N LEU A 186 -15.63 3.53 6.19
CA LEU A 186 -16.82 4.26 6.65
C LEU A 186 -17.43 5.17 5.57
N ARG A 187 -16.61 5.72 4.66
CA ARG A 187 -17.10 6.63 3.61
C ARG A 187 -17.81 5.92 2.47
N ASP A 188 -17.46 4.66 2.20
CA ASP A 188 -18.15 3.83 1.21
C ASP A 188 -19.54 3.36 1.70
N LYS A 189 -19.74 3.35 3.02
CA LYS A 189 -20.99 2.94 3.66
C LYS A 189 -21.99 4.09 3.91
N MET A 190 -21.64 5.33 3.57
CA MET A 190 -22.62 6.41 3.49
C MET A 190 -23.03 6.55 2.02
N PRO A 191 -24.09 5.85 1.57
CA PRO A 191 -24.72 6.22 0.31
C PRO A 191 -25.22 7.64 0.52
N ASN A 192 -24.84 8.52 -0.40
CA ASN A 192 -25.49 9.77 -0.76
C ASN A 192 -26.84 9.96 -0.04
N ARG A 193 -26.81 10.42 1.22
CA ARG A 193 -28.02 10.74 1.96
C ARG A 193 -28.29 12.19 1.68
N ASP A 194 -28.74 12.37 0.44
CA ASP A 194 -29.51 13.47 -0.08
C ASP A 194 -29.37 14.77 0.71
N MET A 195 -28.49 15.57 0.16
CA MET A 195 -28.64 17.01 -0.04
C MET A 195 -30.02 17.34 -0.66
N SER A 196 -31.14 17.02 0.02
CA SER A 196 -32.51 17.40 -0.36
C SER A 196 -33.28 18.13 0.75
N ALA A 197 -32.60 18.59 1.81
CA ALA A 197 -33.23 19.31 2.92
C ALA A 197 -32.84 20.80 2.98
N SER A 198 -32.65 21.44 1.82
CA SER A 198 -32.35 22.89 1.75
C SER A 198 -32.89 23.52 0.46
N THR A 199 -34.09 23.16 0.04
CA THR A 199 -34.88 24.00 -0.87
C THR A 199 -36.32 23.96 -0.39
N GLY A 200 -36.53 24.51 0.81
CA GLY A 200 -37.84 25.01 1.19
C GLY A 200 -38.10 26.25 0.34
N GLU A 201 -38.82 26.04 -0.76
CA GLU A 201 -39.40 27.05 -1.63
C GLU A 201 -40.22 28.05 -0.79
N ILE A 202 -39.65 29.21 -0.48
CA ILE A 202 -40.42 30.35 0.04
C ILE A 202 -41.09 31.00 -1.17
N ARG A 203 -42.34 30.61 -1.47
CA ARG A 203 -43.19 31.38 -2.39
C ARG A 203 -43.57 32.71 -1.72
N PRO A 204 -43.41 33.87 -2.38
CA PRO A 204 -44.09 35.07 -1.95
C PRO A 204 -45.61 34.90 -2.19
N PRO A 205 -46.48 35.41 -1.32
CA PRO A 205 -47.91 35.41 -1.59
C PRO A 205 -48.17 36.30 -2.81
N TYR A 206 -48.80 35.72 -3.83
CA TYR A 206 -49.42 36.44 -4.93
C TYR A 206 -50.42 37.44 -4.35
N GLY A 207 -50.40 38.67 -4.87
CA GLY A 207 -51.45 39.64 -4.61
C GLY A 207 -52.79 39.10 -5.12
N GLU A 208 -53.81 39.25 -4.28
CA GLU A 208 -55.19 39.23 -4.75
C GLU A 208 -55.56 40.66 -5.14
N GLU A 209 -56.00 40.79 -6.38
CA GLU A 209 -56.62 41.97 -6.97
C GLU A 209 -57.99 42.19 -6.33
N GLU A 210 -58.27 43.43 -5.89
CA GLU A 210 -59.51 44.19 -6.18
C GLU A 210 -59.23 45.69 -6.01
#